data_AF-D6X8B3-F1
#
_entry.id   AF-D6X8B3-F1
#
_cell.length_a   1.000
_cell.length_b   1.000
_cell.length_c   1.000
_cell.angle_alpha   90.00
_cell.angle_beta   90.00
_cell.angle_gamma   90.00
#
_symmetry.space_group_name_H-M   'P 1'
#
loop_
_entity.id
_entity.type
_entity.pdbx_description
1 polymer ?
#
loop_
_entity_poly.entity_id
_entity_poly.type
_entity_poly.pdbx_seq_one_letter_code
_entity_poly.pdbx_strand_id
1 'polypeptide(L)'
;MHENVVFTEGAPLPGALEAVRELARAGHRLHYVTARAITGVPAPLAWRRTAAWLAAWDFPVDSLTIAADKACRFTDVFLDDSPGNCDALVDAGHPRPVLWCHGPITAHRAERVFAWDEFLALVDAESAAPAVCPATVRSVRRPARLAATA
;
A
#
# COMPACT_ATOMS: atom_id res chain seq x y z
N MET A 1 35.88 -0.52 1.13
CA MET A 1 34.67 0.32 1.15
C MET A 1 33.54 -0.56 1.64
N HIS A 2 32.94 -0.29 2.80
CA HIS A 2 31.69 -0.98 3.15
C HIS A 2 30.61 -0.38 2.26
N GLU A 3 30.18 -1.12 1.23
CA GLU A 3 29.04 -0.69 0.43
C GLU A 3 27.81 -0.65 1.36
N ASN A 4 27.17 0.51 1.45
CA ASN A 4 26.05 0.74 2.35
C ASN A 4 24.87 -0.19 2.01
N VAL A 5 24.64 -1.22 2.83
CA VAL A 5 23.66 -2.32 2.67
C VAL A 5 22.19 -1.96 2.92
N VAL A 6 21.93 -0.67 3.16
CA VAL A 6 20.61 -0.19 3.57
C VAL A 6 19.58 -0.42 2.46
N PHE A 7 18.48 -1.09 2.81
CA PHE A 7 17.37 -1.52 1.94
C PHE A 7 17.66 -2.69 0.99
N THR A 8 18.88 -3.23 0.97
CA THR A 8 19.21 -4.43 0.17
C THR A 8 19.33 -5.69 1.02
N GLU A 9 19.41 -5.55 2.33
CA GLU A 9 19.59 -6.64 3.28
C GLU A 9 18.46 -6.70 4.32
N GLY A 10 18.23 -7.89 4.87
CA GLY A 10 17.15 -8.20 5.79
C GLY A 10 16.30 -9.35 5.27
N ALA A 11 16.00 -10.31 6.15
CA ALA A 11 15.04 -11.36 5.83
C ALA A 11 13.62 -10.78 5.82
N PRO A 12 12.72 -11.25 4.93
CA PRO A 12 11.31 -10.94 5.01
C PRO A 12 10.75 -11.40 6.35
N LEU A 13 9.67 -10.75 6.78
CA LEU A 13 8.91 -11.24 7.91
C LEU A 13 8.45 -12.68 7.61
N PRO A 14 8.55 -13.63 8.56
CA PRO A 14 8.10 -15.00 8.35
C PRO A 14 6.66 -15.06 7.81
N GLY A 15 6.43 -15.84 6.76
CA GLY A 15 5.13 -15.98 6.09
C GLY A 15 4.80 -14.88 5.07
N ALA A 16 5.57 -13.78 5.02
CA ALA A 16 5.24 -12.65 4.15
C ALA A 16 5.31 -13.00 2.66
N LEU A 17 6.35 -13.73 2.26
CA LEU A 17 6.54 -14.10 0.86
C LEU A 17 5.44 -15.07 0.41
N GLU A 18 5.09 -16.03 1.26
CA GLU A 18 4.03 -17.00 1.01
C GLU A 18 2.68 -16.29 0.84
N ALA A 19 2.32 -15.41 1.78
CA ALA A 19 1.06 -14.66 1.76
C ALA A 19 0.95 -13.75 0.53
N VAL A 20 2.01 -13.01 0.19
CA VAL A 20 1.99 -12.15 -1.00
C VAL A 20 1.89 -12.97 -2.29
N ARG A 21 2.57 -14.13 -2.37
CA ARG A 21 2.43 -15.02 -3.52
C ARG A 21 1.02 -15.61 -3.63
N GLU A 22 0.37 -15.89 -2.51
CA GLU A 22 -1.03 -16.31 -2.49
C GLU A 22 -1.94 -15.22 -3.06
N LEU A 23 -1.78 -13.97 -2.60
CA LEU A 23 -2.52 -12.83 -3.14
C LEU A 23 -2.31 -12.65 -4.65
N ALA A 24 -1.06 -12.79 -5.12
CA ALA A 24 -0.75 -12.74 -6.55
C ALA A 24 -1.46 -13.86 -7.34
N ARG A 25 -1.44 -15.10 -6.82
CA ARG A 25 -2.11 -16.26 -7.45
C ARG A 25 -3.64 -16.10 -7.47
N ALA A 26 -4.20 -15.44 -6.47
CA ALA A 26 -5.62 -15.08 -6.43
C ALA A 26 -5.99 -13.96 -7.42
N GLY A 27 -5.01 -13.35 -8.11
CA GLY A 27 -5.22 -12.34 -9.15
C GLY A 27 -5.24 -10.90 -8.64
N HIS A 28 -4.82 -10.65 -7.39
CA HIS A 28 -4.69 -9.29 -6.88
C HIS A 28 -3.48 -8.58 -7.48
N ARG A 29 -3.57 -7.24 -7.55
CA ARG A 29 -2.43 -6.39 -7.89
C ARG A 29 -1.72 -5.90 -6.62
N LEU A 30 -0.41 -6.00 -6.61
CA LEU A 30 0.43 -5.80 -5.44
C LEU A 30 1.26 -4.52 -5.57
N HIS A 31 0.91 -3.53 -4.76
CA HIS A 31 1.50 -2.21 -4.77
C HIS A 31 2.27 -1.96 -3.46
N TYR A 32 3.60 -1.86 -3.55
CA TYR A 32 4.45 -1.57 -2.40
C TYR A 32 4.61 -0.07 -2.23
N VAL A 33 4.18 0.46 -1.09
CA VAL A 33 4.29 1.90 -0.76
C VAL A 33 5.11 2.07 0.51
N THR A 34 6.38 2.43 0.38
CA THR A 34 7.32 2.43 1.52
C THR A 34 8.08 3.75 1.68
N ALA A 35 8.32 4.14 2.93
CA ALA A 35 9.12 5.32 3.24
C ALA A 35 10.58 4.90 3.30
N ARG A 36 11.45 5.61 2.56
CA ARG A 36 12.88 5.29 2.46
C ARG A 36 13.77 6.52 2.55
N ALA A 37 13.30 7.56 3.23
CA ALA A 37 14.09 8.78 3.47
C ALA A 37 15.15 8.50 4.53
N ILE A 38 16.42 8.45 4.13
CA ILE A 38 17.57 8.33 5.02
C ILE A 38 18.62 9.35 4.57
N THR A 39 19.24 10.04 5.53
CA THR A 39 20.32 11.00 5.26
C THR A 39 21.41 10.35 4.40
N GLY A 40 21.75 11.00 3.28
CA GLY A 40 22.76 10.50 2.34
C GLY A 40 22.28 9.45 1.34
N VAL A 41 21.01 9.02 1.39
CA VAL A 41 20.43 8.10 0.40
C VAL A 41 19.35 8.83 -0.42
N PRO A 42 19.64 9.23 -1.67
CA PRO A 42 18.65 9.91 -2.51
C PRO A 42 17.53 8.95 -2.94
N ALA A 43 16.33 9.48 -3.15
CA ALA A 43 15.14 8.67 -3.47
C ALA A 43 15.31 7.67 -4.64
N PRO A 44 15.97 8.03 -5.77
CA PRO A 44 16.22 7.06 -6.84
C PRO A 44 17.10 5.87 -6.41
N LEU A 45 18.07 6.10 -5.52
CA LEU A 45 18.91 5.03 -4.99
C LEU A 45 18.12 4.14 -4.02
N ALA A 46 17.33 4.76 -3.14
CA ALA A 46 16.44 4.03 -2.24
C ALA A 46 15.43 3.14 -3.00
N TRP A 47 14.86 3.66 -4.08
CA TRP A 47 13.98 2.90 -4.96
C TRP A 47 14.71 1.70 -5.56
N ARG A 48 15.88 1.91 -6.18
CA ARG A 48 16.65 0.83 -6.83
C ARG A 48 17.02 -0.28 -5.86
N ARG A 49 17.44 0.09 -4.64
CA ARG A 49 17.80 -0.87 -3.60
C ARG A 49 16.60 -1.66 -3.09
N THR A 50 15.48 -0.99 -2.86
CA THR A 50 14.23 -1.65 -2.45
C THR A 50 13.73 -2.60 -3.56
N ALA A 51 13.79 -2.19 -4.82
CA ALA A 51 13.44 -3.05 -5.96
C ALA A 51 14.37 -4.27 -6.07
N ALA A 52 15.68 -4.08 -5.85
CA ALA A 52 16.63 -5.18 -5.85
C ALA A 52 16.35 -6.19 -4.71
N TRP A 53 15.99 -5.71 -3.52
CA TRP A 53 15.59 -6.58 -2.40
C TRP A 53 14.32 -7.38 -2.73
N LEU A 54 13.28 -6.74 -3.27
CA LEU A 54 12.04 -7.41 -3.68
C LEU A 54 12.32 -8.51 -4.72
N ALA A 55 13.17 -8.21 -5.71
CA ALA A 55 13.57 -9.18 -6.73
C ALA A 55 14.41 -10.33 -6.17
N ALA A 56 15.34 -10.05 -5.26
CA ALA A 56 16.19 -11.07 -4.64
C ALA A 56 15.39 -12.08 -3.81
N TRP A 57 14.29 -11.65 -3.19
CA TRP A 57 13.37 -12.51 -2.45
C TRP A 57 12.21 -13.04 -3.29
N ASP A 58 12.17 -12.74 -4.59
CA ASP A 58 11.13 -13.18 -5.53
C ASP A 58 9.70 -12.81 -5.08
N PHE A 59 9.55 -11.57 -4.59
CA PHE A 59 8.23 -10.99 -4.33
C PHE A 59 7.54 -10.64 -5.65
N PRO A 60 6.27 -11.01 -5.84
CA PRO A 60 5.45 -10.47 -6.91
C PRO A 60 5.23 -8.95 -6.73
N VAL A 61 5.44 -8.15 -7.78
CA VAL A 61 5.36 -6.68 -7.72
C VAL A 61 4.68 -6.13 -8.96
N ASP A 62 3.58 -5.39 -8.80
CA ASP A 62 2.97 -4.58 -9.87
C ASP A 62 3.49 -3.14 -9.85
N SER A 63 3.74 -2.58 -8.66
CA SER A 63 4.38 -1.26 -8.54
C SER A 63 5.14 -1.09 -7.23
N LEU A 64 6.16 -0.22 -7.26
CA LEU A 64 6.89 0.25 -6.09
C LEU A 64 6.89 1.80 -6.05
N THR A 65 6.37 2.35 -4.96
CA THR A 65 6.32 3.79 -4.68
C THR A 65 7.11 4.10 -3.42
N ILE A 66 8.09 5.02 -3.54
CA ILE A 66 8.79 5.57 -2.38
C ILE A 66 8.10 6.86 -1.97
N ALA A 67 7.38 6.81 -0.85
CA ALA A 67 6.64 7.95 -0.32
C ALA A 67 6.55 7.90 1.21
N ALA A 68 6.71 9.07 1.82
CA ALA A 68 6.40 9.28 3.24
C ALA A 68 4.88 9.31 3.45
N ASP A 69 4.18 10.09 2.64
CA ASP A 69 2.71 10.12 2.61
C ASP A 69 2.16 8.85 1.94
N LYS A 70 1.47 8.01 2.73
CA LYS A 70 0.85 6.76 2.25
C LYS A 70 -0.45 6.99 1.50
N ALA A 71 -1.12 8.11 1.72
CA ALA A 71 -2.35 8.46 1.02
C ALA A 71 -2.10 8.84 -0.46
N CYS A 72 -0.85 8.90 -0.91
CA CYS A 72 -0.50 9.16 -2.32
C CYS A 72 -1.01 8.09 -3.30
N ARG A 73 -1.40 6.90 -2.81
CA ARG A 73 -1.97 5.82 -3.63
C ARG A 73 -3.06 5.09 -2.86
N PHE A 74 -4.27 5.11 -3.39
CA PHE A 74 -5.38 4.33 -2.84
C PHE A 74 -5.36 2.92 -3.44
N THR A 75 -5.62 1.94 -2.59
CA THR A 75 -5.85 0.53 -2.94
C THR A 75 -7.17 0.10 -2.32
N ASP A 76 -7.68 -1.07 -2.71
CA ASP A 76 -8.91 -1.61 -2.10
C ASP A 76 -8.66 -1.97 -0.63
N VAL A 77 -7.49 -2.56 -0.34
CA VAL A 77 -6.98 -2.86 1.00
C VAL A 77 -5.54 -2.37 1.13
N PHE A 78 -5.17 -1.76 2.26
CA PHE A 78 -3.81 -1.26 2.53
C PHE A 78 -3.30 -1.78 3.87
N LEU A 79 -2.20 -2.53 3.88
CA LEU A 79 -1.55 -3.04 5.09
C LEU A 79 -0.34 -2.19 5.48
N ASP A 80 -0.29 -1.68 6.71
CA ASP A 80 0.86 -0.96 7.27
C ASP A 80 1.00 -1.31 8.76
N ASP A 81 2.21 -1.29 9.31
CA ASP A 81 2.45 -1.58 10.74
C ASP A 81 2.55 -0.31 11.58
N SER A 82 2.50 0.88 10.97
CA SER A 82 2.48 2.16 11.66
C SER A 82 1.04 2.62 11.92
N PRO A 83 0.62 2.73 13.20
CA PRO A 83 -0.69 3.29 13.55
C PRO A 83 -0.92 4.68 12.94
N GLY A 84 0.11 5.54 12.94
CA GLY A 84 0.02 6.89 12.37
C GLY A 84 -0.21 6.91 10.86
N ASN A 85 0.38 5.97 10.11
CA ASN A 85 0.10 5.84 8.68
C ASN A 85 -1.34 5.37 8.45
N CYS A 86 -1.81 4.39 9.24
CA CYS A 86 -3.19 3.92 9.17
C CYS A 86 -4.18 5.04 9.51
N ASP A 87 -3.94 5.83 10.56
CA ASP A 87 -4.76 7.00 10.90
C ASP A 87 -4.80 8.02 9.75
N ALA A 88 -3.64 8.33 9.15
CA ALA A 88 -3.57 9.24 8.01
C ALA A 88 -4.35 8.71 6.78
N LEU A 89 -4.30 7.41 6.53
CA LEU A 89 -5.10 6.78 5.47
C LEU A 89 -6.60 6.85 5.76
N VAL A 90 -7.01 6.62 7.01
CA VAL A 90 -8.42 6.76 7.42
C VAL A 90 -8.87 8.22 7.25
N ASP A 91 -8.06 9.19 7.68
CA ASP A 91 -8.38 10.62 7.58
C ASP A 91 -8.42 11.10 6.11
N ALA A 92 -7.63 10.48 5.24
CA ALA A 92 -7.69 10.71 3.79
C ALA A 92 -8.91 10.05 3.11
N GLY A 93 -9.66 9.19 3.81
CA GLY A 93 -10.81 8.47 3.25
C GLY A 93 -10.44 7.22 2.45
N HIS A 94 -9.27 6.63 2.71
CA HIS A 94 -8.90 5.35 2.13
C HIS A 94 -9.94 4.28 2.48
N PRO A 95 -10.37 3.41 1.53
CA PRO A 95 -11.49 2.50 1.75
C PRO A 95 -11.25 1.51 2.88
N ARG A 96 -10.08 0.87 2.93
CA ARG A 96 -9.78 -0.13 3.96
C ARG A 96 -8.30 -0.18 4.38
N PRO A 97 -7.86 0.72 5.27
CA PRO A 97 -6.59 0.59 5.96
C PRO A 97 -6.65 -0.56 6.97
N VAL A 98 -5.58 -1.34 7.05
CA VAL A 98 -5.40 -2.46 7.96
C VAL A 98 -4.06 -2.28 8.69
N LEU A 99 -4.11 -2.35 10.01
CA LEU A 99 -2.95 -2.22 10.89
C LEU A 99 -2.36 -3.59 11.23
N TRP A 100 -1.13 -3.84 10.81
CA TRP A 100 -0.34 -4.98 11.27
C TRP A 100 0.17 -4.72 12.70
N CYS A 101 -0.21 -5.57 13.65
CA CYS A 101 0.12 -5.40 15.06
C CYS A 101 1.27 -6.33 15.47
N HIS A 102 2.41 -5.74 15.86
CA HIS A 102 3.56 -6.50 16.42
C HIS A 102 3.40 -6.85 17.91
N GLY A 103 2.32 -6.39 18.57
CA GLY A 103 2.10 -6.57 19.99
C GLY A 103 0.68 -6.19 20.40
N PRO A 104 0.34 -6.27 21.70
CA PRO A 104 -1.03 -6.10 22.19
C PRO A 104 -1.45 -4.62 22.17
N ILE A 105 -1.82 -4.13 21.00
CA ILE A 105 -2.62 -2.91 20.86
C ILE A 105 -4.04 -3.26 21.28
N THR A 106 -4.70 -2.41 22.08
CA THR A 106 -6.05 -2.69 22.58
C THR A 106 -7.14 -2.19 21.65
N ALA A 107 -6.93 -1.06 20.96
CA ALA A 107 -7.86 -0.49 20.00
C ALA A 107 -7.15 0.38 18.96
N HIS A 108 -7.72 0.45 17.76
CA HIS A 108 -7.31 1.33 16.67
C HIS A 108 -8.51 1.59 15.73
N ARG A 109 -8.50 2.68 14.96
CA ARG A 109 -9.58 3.02 14.00
C ARG A 109 -9.59 2.11 12.78
N ALA A 110 -8.40 1.78 12.27
CA ALA A 110 -8.22 0.75 11.26
C ALA A 110 -8.45 -0.65 11.83
N GLU A 111 -8.93 -1.55 10.98
CA GLU A 111 -9.01 -2.98 11.29
C GLU A 111 -7.60 -3.53 11.58
N ARG A 112 -7.49 -4.50 12.48
CA ARG A 112 -6.19 -4.97 13.00
C ARG A 112 -6.00 -6.43 12.70
N VAL A 113 -4.76 -6.78 12.37
CA VAL A 113 -4.32 -8.16 12.14
C VAL A 113 -3.01 -8.41 12.89
N PHE A 114 -2.83 -9.63 13.35
CA PHE A 114 -1.66 -10.10 14.10
C PHE A 114 -0.92 -11.22 13.37
N ALA A 115 -1.50 -11.74 12.28
CA ALA A 115 -0.95 -12.81 11.47
C ALA A 115 -1.34 -12.64 10.00
N TRP A 116 -0.59 -13.30 9.13
CA TRP A 116 -0.86 -13.30 7.68
C TRP A 116 -2.21 -13.92 7.34
N ASP A 117 -2.58 -15.02 7.97
CA ASP A 117 -3.87 -15.69 7.72
C ASP A 117 -5.06 -14.78 8.03
N GLU A 118 -4.96 -13.95 9.07
CA GLU A 118 -6.00 -12.95 9.38
C GLU A 118 -6.09 -11.92 8.26
N PHE A 119 -4.95 -11.42 7.76
CA PHE A 119 -4.94 -10.46 6.65
C PHE A 119 -5.48 -11.05 5.35
N LEU A 120 -5.10 -12.29 5.01
CA LEU A 120 -5.60 -13.00 3.84
C LEU A 120 -7.12 -13.16 3.89
N ALA A 121 -7.67 -13.56 5.04
CA ALA A 121 -9.11 -13.67 5.24
C ALA A 121 -9.85 -12.34 5.03
N LEU A 122 -9.24 -11.20 5.39
CA LEU A 122 -9.83 -9.88 5.14
C LEU A 122 -9.88 -9.55 3.64
N VAL A 123 -8.82 -9.87 2.91
CA VAL A 123 -8.74 -9.61 1.46
C VAL A 123 -9.71 -10.52 0.70
N ASP A 124 -9.84 -11.78 1.11
CA ASP A 124 -10.82 -12.71 0.55
C ASP A 124 -12.25 -12.21 0.77
N ALA A 125 -12.56 -11.72 1.98
CA ALA A 125 -13.87 -11.15 2.29
C ALA A 125 -14.18 -9.89 1.46
N GLU A 126 -13.18 -9.03 1.20
CA GLU A 126 -13.33 -7.88 0.30
C GLU A 126 -13.63 -8.33 -1.13
N SER A 127 -12.94 -9.37 -1.60
CA SER A 127 -13.06 -9.89 -2.97
C SER A 127 -14.38 -10.62 -3.21
N ALA A 128 -14.96 -11.22 -2.15
CA ALA A 128 -16.26 -11.84 -2.17
C ALA A 128 -17.42 -10.84 -2.04
N ALA A 129 -17.15 -9.60 -1.59
CA ALA A 129 -18.17 -8.57 -1.50
C ALA A 129 -18.67 -8.21 -2.91
N PRO A 130 -20.00 -8.05 -3.10
CA PRO A 130 -20.53 -7.66 -4.40
C PRO A 130 -19.94 -6.31 -4.79
N ALA A 131 -19.39 -6.21 -6.02
CA ALA A 131 -18.81 -4.98 -6.53
C ALA A 131 -19.82 -3.83 -6.36
N VAL A 132 -19.54 -2.93 -5.43
CA VAL A 132 -20.32 -1.71 -5.30
C VAL A 132 -19.89 -0.82 -6.44
N CYS A 133 -20.64 -0.87 -7.56
CA CYS A 133 -20.53 0.14 -8.61
C CYS A 133 -20.74 1.50 -7.94
N PRO A 134 -19.74 2.40 -7.87
CA PRO A 134 -20.01 3.76 -7.42
C PRO A 134 -20.97 4.35 -8.43
N ALA A 135 -22.17 4.71 -7.95
CA ALA A 135 -23.20 5.31 -8.77
C ALA A 135 -22.59 6.48 -9.57
N THR A 136 -22.68 6.35 -10.90
CA THR A 136 -22.34 7.33 -11.93
C THR A 136 -22.10 8.75 -11.37
N VAL A 137 -20.86 9.21 -11.37
CA VAL A 137 -20.55 10.63 -11.22
C VAL A 137 -21.33 11.36 -12.31
N ARG A 138 -22.44 12.00 -11.90
CA ARG A 138 -23.31 12.76 -12.80
C ARG A 138 -22.47 13.93 -13.29
N SER A 139 -22.01 13.87 -14.54
CA SER A 139 -21.16 14.90 -15.14
C SER A 139 -21.86 16.26 -14.97
N VAL A 140 -21.28 17.15 -14.17
CA VAL A 140 -21.73 18.54 -14.10
C VAL A 140 -21.40 19.15 -15.46
N ARG A 141 -22.42 19.46 -16.27
CA ARG A 141 -22.25 20.18 -17.53
C ARG A 141 -21.65 21.56 -17.22
N ARG A 142 -20.43 21.79 -17.70
CA ARG A 142 -19.76 23.08 -17.69
C ARG A 142 -20.56 24.06 -18.58
N PRO A 143 -20.95 25.26 -18.12
CA PRO A 143 -21.62 26.21 -18.99
C PRO A 143 -20.67 26.69 -20.10
N ALA A 144 -21.19 26.81 -21.31
CA ALA A 144 -20.45 27.28 -22.48
C ALA A 144 -19.98 28.73 -22.26
N ARG A 145 -18.70 29.01 -22.52
CA ARG A 145 -18.19 30.38 -22.63
C ARG A 145 -18.86 31.05 -23.82
N LEU A 146 -19.54 32.18 -23.61
CA LEU A 146 -19.84 33.11 -24.69
C LEU A 146 -18.52 33.67 -25.22
N ALA A 147 -18.26 33.46 -26.50
CA ALA A 147 -17.31 34.26 -27.25
C ALA A 147 -17.96 35.61 -27.56
N ALA A 148 -17.37 36.70 -27.07
CA ALA A 148 -17.68 38.04 -27.56
C ALA A 148 -16.59 38.43 -28.57
N THR A 149 -16.99 38.49 -29.84
CA THR A 149 -16.28 39.17 -30.92
C THR A 149 -16.81 40.59 -31.06
N ALA A 150 -15.94 41.57 -30.90
CA ALA A 150 -15.84 42.81 -31.70
C ALA A 150 -14.66 43.64 -31.15
#